data_AF-A0AAE4T3J5-F1
#
_entry.id   AF-A0AAE4T3J5-F1
#
_cell.length_a   1.000
_cell.length_b   1.000
_cell.length_c   1.000
_cell.angle_alpha   90.00
_cell.angle_beta   90.00
_cell.angle_gamma   90.00
#
_symmetry.space_group_name_H-M   'P 1'
#
loop_
_entity.id
_entity.type
_entity.pdbx_description
1 polymer ?
#
loop_
_entity_poly.entity_id
_entity_poly.type
_entity_poly.pdbx_seq_one_letter_code
_entity_poly.pdbx_strand_id
1 'polypeptide(L)'
;MGQKGLVLMLALITFTVVLLSLNYANVPKGAALSDANVTFSHTNLILFGGIYIITAAAFTYHLGRMGEYADVLYVMTVSLLAMWALNSKTQPTWLQEELSNLIYRLGLHLNPSPEVVLYLYFYTILLLATATFYIAPRHSRELGFLIFGMTFSMPLFREFMNSTELVGIAAFSITLALSSSFFSYSGPLRAGLEGVLLAISTVIVFSVRPIAVLIPVALILTFPRKKRNFLYLALAPAGFLMVQKNGLWLRPKFVPVPLEDAIIQLLLPTLLFIYLFIGKSKAIKAGLRNTRGPTPFLLFLTAVYAIGFVYDRTIFPYLLLLISSVPTRIIYQVRTLEKGTTGARTGVY
;
A
#
# COMPACT_ATOMS: atom_id res chain seq x y z
N MET A 1 21.55 -9.27 2.71
CA MET A 1 20.73 -9.57 3.91
C MET A 1 19.38 -8.84 4.01
N GLY A 2 19.01 -7.90 3.14
CA GLY A 2 17.86 -7.01 3.34
C GLY A 2 16.43 -7.50 3.04
N GLN A 3 16.09 -8.79 2.96
CA GLN A 3 14.72 -9.16 2.52
C GLN A 3 14.03 -10.16 3.48
N LYS A 4 14.77 -10.74 4.45
CA LYS A 4 14.20 -11.57 5.52
C LYS A 4 13.20 -10.80 6.41
N GLY A 5 13.40 -9.49 6.56
CA GLY A 5 12.55 -8.63 7.40
C GLY A 5 11.11 -8.52 6.90
N LEU A 6 10.87 -8.29 5.61
CA LEU A 6 9.51 -8.02 5.10
C LEU A 6 8.56 -9.23 5.26
N VAL A 7 9.05 -10.46 5.06
CA VAL A 7 8.23 -11.67 5.26
C VAL A 7 7.99 -11.96 6.73
N LEU A 8 9.01 -11.77 7.59
CA LEU A 8 8.86 -11.89 9.04
C LEU A 8 7.86 -10.83 9.57
N MET A 9 7.90 -9.61 9.03
CA MET A 9 6.99 -8.53 9.38
C MET A 9 5.57 -8.80 8.90
N LEU A 10 5.39 -9.32 7.68
CA LEU A 10 4.07 -9.72 7.18
C LEU A 10 3.49 -10.91 7.97
N ALA A 11 4.34 -11.83 8.42
CA ALA A 11 3.95 -12.88 9.35
C ALA A 11 3.60 -12.33 10.74
N LEU A 12 4.31 -11.29 11.21
CA LEU A 12 3.98 -10.59 12.45
C LEU A 12 2.65 -9.85 12.33
N ILE A 13 2.39 -9.20 11.19
CA ILE A 13 1.13 -8.54 10.83
C ILE A 13 -0.03 -9.55 10.85
N THR A 14 0.10 -10.68 10.15
CA THR A 14 -0.98 -11.69 10.12
C THR A 14 -1.16 -12.35 11.48
N PHE A 15 -0.07 -12.66 12.19
CA PHE A 15 -0.12 -13.19 13.55
C PHE A 15 -0.81 -12.22 14.51
N THR A 16 -0.53 -10.92 14.40
CA THR A 16 -1.18 -9.85 15.18
C THR A 16 -2.67 -9.78 14.93
N VAL A 17 -3.07 -9.75 13.65
CA VAL A 17 -4.50 -9.71 13.27
C VAL A 17 -5.22 -10.95 13.82
N VAL A 18 -4.57 -12.11 13.74
CA VAL A 18 -5.10 -13.36 14.31
C VAL A 18 -5.17 -13.28 15.84
N LEU A 19 -4.13 -12.79 16.52
CA LEU A 19 -4.11 -12.69 18.00
C LEU A 19 -5.14 -11.71 18.52
N LEU A 20 -5.30 -10.55 17.88
CA LEU A 20 -6.33 -9.57 18.20
C LEU A 20 -7.74 -10.10 17.90
N SER A 21 -7.90 -10.95 16.87
CA SER A 21 -9.18 -11.61 16.58
C SER A 21 -9.52 -12.76 17.54
N LEU A 22 -8.50 -13.39 18.14
CA LEU A 22 -8.66 -14.51 19.08
C LEU A 22 -8.84 -14.05 20.54
N ASN A 23 -8.37 -12.86 20.91
CA ASN A 23 -8.48 -12.33 22.27
C ASN A 23 -9.87 -11.72 22.58
N TYR A 24 -10.91 -12.27 21.96
CA TYR A 24 -12.30 -11.81 21.99
C TYR A 24 -13.04 -12.23 23.29
N ALA A 25 -12.43 -13.08 24.11
CA ALA A 25 -13.06 -13.63 25.31
C ALA A 25 -12.46 -13.06 26.61
N ASN A 26 -13.29 -12.29 27.33
CA ASN A 26 -13.15 -11.93 28.75
C ASN A 26 -12.03 -10.94 29.14
N VAL A 27 -12.18 -9.67 28.78
CA VAL A 27 -11.37 -8.59 29.40
C VAL A 27 -12.27 -7.52 30.03
N PRO A 28 -12.06 -7.15 31.31
CA PRO A 28 -12.87 -6.13 31.97
C PRO A 28 -12.72 -4.76 31.30
N LYS A 29 -13.85 -4.09 31.07
CA LYS A 29 -13.92 -2.79 30.41
C LYS A 29 -13.24 -1.72 31.27
N GLY A 30 -12.26 -1.01 30.70
CA GLY A 30 -11.56 0.13 31.28
C GLY A 30 -11.84 1.44 30.56
N ALA A 31 -11.14 2.49 30.97
CA ALA A 31 -11.43 3.91 30.76
C ALA A 31 -11.98 4.33 29.38
N ALA A 32 -12.93 5.26 29.41
CA ALA A 32 -13.45 5.96 28.24
C ALA A 32 -12.50 7.11 27.86
N LEU A 33 -12.04 7.13 26.62
CA LEU A 33 -11.41 8.32 26.02
C LEU A 33 -12.52 9.15 25.34
N SER A 34 -12.56 10.44 25.70
CA SER A 34 -13.61 11.41 25.36
C SER A 34 -13.99 11.43 23.88
N ASP A 35 -15.28 11.70 23.65
CA ASP A 35 -16.01 11.86 22.39
C ASP A 35 -16.26 10.57 21.58
N ALA A 36 -15.60 9.44 21.89
CA ALA A 36 -15.69 8.22 21.07
C ALA A 36 -16.79 7.21 21.48
N ASN A 37 -17.35 7.27 22.70
CA ASN A 37 -18.18 6.20 23.28
C ASN A 37 -17.55 4.78 23.20
N VAL A 38 -16.23 4.67 23.02
CA VAL A 38 -15.48 3.41 23.04
C VAL A 38 -14.83 3.25 24.42
N THR A 39 -15.21 2.19 25.14
CA THR A 39 -14.53 1.77 26.37
C THR A 39 -13.34 0.90 26.01
N PHE A 40 -12.14 1.27 26.47
CA PHE A 40 -10.91 0.56 26.14
C PHE A 40 -10.55 -0.45 27.21
N SER A 41 -10.12 -1.64 26.79
CA SER A 41 -9.47 -2.57 27.70
C SER A 41 -8.00 -2.16 27.85
N HIS A 42 -7.53 -1.95 29.08
CA HIS A 42 -6.12 -1.62 29.34
C HIS A 42 -5.18 -2.67 28.74
N THR A 43 -5.54 -3.95 28.85
CA THR A 43 -4.77 -5.06 28.27
C THR A 43 -4.72 -4.97 26.75
N ASN A 44 -5.87 -4.70 26.09
CA ASN A 44 -5.93 -4.62 24.64
C ASN A 44 -5.17 -3.39 24.12
N LEU A 45 -5.23 -2.27 24.84
CA LEU A 45 -4.49 -1.06 24.52
C LEU A 45 -2.97 -1.27 24.64
N ILE A 46 -2.50 -1.94 25.69
CA ILE A 46 -1.08 -2.29 25.85
C ILE A 46 -0.62 -3.24 24.75
N LEU A 47 -1.42 -4.28 24.45
CA LEU A 47 -1.11 -5.23 23.39
C LEU A 47 -1.04 -4.54 22.02
N PHE A 48 -2.06 -3.74 21.67
CA PHE A 48 -2.08 -3.00 20.41
C PHE A 48 -0.92 -2.00 20.32
N GLY A 49 -0.71 -1.18 21.35
CA GLY A 49 0.39 -0.23 21.40
C GLY A 49 1.75 -0.90 21.27
N GLY A 50 1.96 -2.01 21.97
CA GLY A 50 3.18 -2.81 21.86
C GLY A 50 3.41 -3.33 20.45
N ILE A 51 2.37 -3.90 19.82
CA ILE A 51 2.49 -4.41 18.45
C ILE A 51 2.71 -3.29 17.44
N TYR A 52 2.02 -2.16 17.58
CA TYR A 52 2.18 -0.99 16.72
C TYR A 52 3.64 -0.48 16.78
N ILE A 53 4.18 -0.33 17.98
CA ILE A 53 5.56 0.12 18.21
C ILE A 53 6.57 -0.90 17.66
N ILE A 54 6.38 -2.21 17.93
CA ILE A 54 7.25 -3.27 17.42
C ILE A 54 7.23 -3.28 15.88
N THR A 55 6.05 -3.14 15.28
CA THR A 55 5.89 -3.08 13.82
C THR A 55 6.63 -1.88 13.24
N ALA A 56 6.43 -0.68 13.79
CA ALA A 56 7.11 0.54 13.37
C ALA A 56 8.63 0.44 13.56
N ALA A 57 9.11 -0.09 14.69
CA ALA A 57 10.54 -0.29 14.95
C ALA A 57 11.16 -1.28 13.97
N ALA A 58 10.47 -2.39 13.68
CA ALA A 58 10.92 -3.39 12.72
C ALA A 58 11.08 -2.78 11.32
N PHE A 59 10.08 -2.02 10.84
CA PHE A 59 10.16 -1.34 9.56
C PHE A 59 11.24 -0.25 9.53
N THR A 60 11.37 0.54 10.58
CA THR A 60 12.42 1.55 10.72
C THR A 60 13.80 0.91 10.55
N TYR A 61 14.07 -0.15 11.31
CA TYR A 61 15.33 -0.89 11.23
C TYR A 61 15.60 -1.48 9.84
N HIS A 62 14.56 -1.98 9.17
CA HIS A 62 14.70 -2.56 7.84
C HIS A 62 14.93 -1.52 6.75
N LEU A 63 14.21 -0.39 6.83
CA LEU A 63 14.33 0.73 5.89
C LEU A 63 15.70 1.40 6.01
N GLY A 64 16.21 1.61 7.23
CA GLY A 64 17.55 2.17 7.45
C GLY A 64 18.70 1.34 6.85
N ARG A 65 18.47 0.05 6.59
CA ARG A 65 19.43 -0.81 5.87
C ARG A 65 19.36 -0.71 4.34
N MET A 66 18.40 0.02 3.80
CA MET A 66 18.05 0.05 2.37
C MET A 66 18.08 1.43 1.74
N GLY A 67 18.03 2.48 2.55
CA GLY A 67 18.15 3.87 2.11
C GLY A 67 18.87 4.69 3.16
N GLU A 68 19.64 5.69 2.71
CA GLU A 68 20.55 6.48 3.55
C GLU A 68 19.82 7.22 4.68
N TYR A 69 18.60 7.69 4.41
CA TYR A 69 17.75 8.45 5.35
C TYR A 69 16.37 7.82 5.53
N ALA A 70 16.20 6.58 5.08
CA ALA A 70 14.87 5.96 4.98
C ALA A 70 14.25 5.66 6.35
N ASP A 71 15.06 5.34 7.35
CA ASP A 71 14.66 5.18 8.75
C ASP A 71 14.17 6.50 9.37
N VAL A 72 14.95 7.58 9.26
CA VAL A 72 14.61 8.90 9.82
C VAL A 72 13.32 9.42 9.20
N LEU A 73 13.20 9.35 7.88
CA LEU A 73 11.99 9.80 7.18
C LEU A 73 10.77 8.92 7.47
N TYR A 74 10.98 7.63 7.73
CA TYR A 74 9.89 6.74 8.14
C TYR A 74 9.42 7.05 9.57
N VAL A 75 10.33 7.27 10.52
CA VAL A 75 9.98 7.72 11.88
C VAL A 75 9.21 9.04 11.84
N MET A 76 9.64 9.98 10.98
CA MET A 76 8.92 11.24 10.77
C MET A 76 7.51 10.98 10.21
N THR A 77 7.36 10.07 9.26
CA THR A 77 6.06 9.67 8.71
C THR A 77 5.14 9.08 9.78
N VAL A 78 5.65 8.15 10.60
CA VAL A 78 4.89 7.55 11.71
C VAL A 78 4.49 8.61 12.75
N SER A 79 5.37 9.58 13.02
CA SER A 79 5.09 10.69 13.93
C SER A 79 3.99 11.62 13.39
N LEU A 80 4.03 11.93 12.08
CA LEU A 80 2.97 12.70 11.41
C LEU A 80 1.62 11.98 11.44
N LEU A 81 1.62 10.65 11.26
CA LEU A 81 0.41 9.84 11.38
C LEU A 81 -0.13 9.81 12.82
N ALA A 82 0.75 9.70 13.82
CA ALA A 82 0.35 9.77 15.22
C ALA A 82 -0.27 11.13 15.56
N MET A 83 0.35 12.23 15.10
CA MET A 83 -0.21 13.58 15.25
C MET A 83 -1.54 13.72 14.51
N TRP A 84 -1.67 13.17 13.31
CA TRP A 84 -2.93 13.17 12.58
C TRP A 84 -4.01 12.38 13.32
N ALA A 85 -3.68 11.19 13.84
CA ALA A 85 -4.60 10.36 14.63
C ALA A 85 -5.11 11.09 15.88
N LEU A 86 -4.21 11.73 16.62
CA LEU A 86 -4.54 12.52 17.83
C LEU A 86 -5.45 13.71 17.53
N ASN A 87 -5.30 14.32 16.35
CA ASN A 87 -6.13 15.45 15.91
C ASN A 87 -7.40 15.02 15.17
N SER A 88 -7.51 13.76 14.75
CA SER A 88 -8.65 13.24 14.02
C SER A 88 -9.75 12.84 14.99
N LYS A 89 -10.95 13.41 14.82
CA LYS A 89 -12.17 12.94 15.52
C LYS A 89 -12.84 11.81 14.74
N THR A 90 -12.07 10.79 14.35
CA THR A 90 -12.58 9.73 13.47
C THR A 90 -12.97 8.49 14.27
N GLN A 91 -14.26 8.13 14.22
CA GLN A 91 -14.72 6.80 14.58
C GLN A 91 -14.99 6.00 13.29
N PRO A 92 -14.30 4.87 13.05
CA PRO A 92 -14.46 4.09 11.83
C PRO A 92 -15.72 3.20 11.88
N THR A 93 -16.90 3.79 12.10
CA THR A 93 -18.19 3.07 12.16
C THR A 93 -18.50 2.33 10.86
N TRP A 94 -18.11 2.91 9.73
CA TRP A 94 -18.21 2.29 8.40
C TRP A 94 -17.42 0.96 8.32
N LEU A 95 -16.28 0.86 9.00
CA LEU A 95 -15.43 -0.33 8.95
C LEU A 95 -16.05 -1.44 9.80
N GLN A 96 -16.70 -1.07 10.90
CA GLN A 96 -17.43 -2.00 11.74
C GLN A 96 -18.61 -2.62 10.97
N GLU A 97 -19.41 -1.80 10.30
CA GLU A 97 -20.53 -2.26 9.46
C GLU A 97 -20.03 -3.23 8.37
N GLU A 98 -18.98 -2.84 7.64
CA GLU A 98 -18.49 -3.63 6.52
C GLU A 98 -17.81 -4.93 6.96
N LEU A 99 -17.03 -4.91 8.06
CA LEU A 99 -16.45 -6.13 8.63
C LEU A 99 -17.53 -7.09 9.12
N SER A 100 -18.56 -6.58 9.82
CA SER A 100 -19.67 -7.41 10.30
C SER A 100 -20.40 -8.07 9.14
N ASN A 101 -20.69 -7.31 8.07
CA ASN A 101 -21.29 -7.83 6.84
C ASN A 101 -20.43 -8.88 6.15
N LEU A 102 -19.12 -8.67 6.08
CA LEU A 102 -18.18 -9.61 5.46
C LEU A 102 -18.10 -10.91 6.27
N ILE A 103 -17.99 -10.82 7.60
CA ILE A 103 -17.94 -11.96 8.51
C ILE A 103 -19.24 -12.78 8.41
N TYR A 104 -20.39 -12.11 8.35
CA TYR A 104 -21.68 -12.75 8.14
C TYR A 104 -21.77 -13.48 6.79
N ARG A 105 -21.29 -12.87 5.69
CA ARG A 105 -21.23 -13.51 4.35
C ARG A 105 -20.29 -14.73 4.32
N LEU A 106 -19.30 -14.77 5.21
CA LEU A 106 -18.43 -15.94 5.40
C LEU A 106 -19.06 -17.03 6.29
N GLY A 107 -20.29 -16.82 6.79
CA GLY A 107 -21.01 -17.76 7.66
C GLY A 107 -20.57 -17.72 9.12
N LEU A 108 -19.79 -16.72 9.52
CA LEU A 108 -19.33 -16.54 10.90
C LEU A 108 -20.27 -15.57 11.64
N HIS A 109 -20.65 -15.91 12.87
CA HIS A 109 -21.53 -15.08 13.70
C HIS A 109 -20.72 -14.30 14.73
N LEU A 110 -19.71 -13.55 14.26
CA LEU A 110 -18.84 -12.72 15.09
C LEU A 110 -19.10 -11.24 14.76
N ASN A 111 -19.33 -10.42 15.78
CA ASN A 111 -19.44 -8.97 15.61
C ASN A 111 -18.17 -8.31 16.15
N PRO A 112 -17.32 -7.68 15.33
CA PRO A 112 -16.10 -7.06 15.82
C PRO A 112 -16.42 -5.93 16.82
N SER A 113 -15.68 -5.88 17.92
CA SER A 113 -15.85 -4.83 18.92
C SER A 113 -15.36 -3.47 18.37
N PRO A 114 -15.97 -2.33 18.76
CA PRO A 114 -15.54 -1.01 18.28
C PRO A 114 -14.04 -0.72 18.53
N GLU A 115 -13.51 -1.23 19.64
CA GLU A 115 -12.10 -1.14 19.99
C GLU A 115 -11.20 -1.84 18.95
N VAL A 116 -11.52 -3.09 18.58
CA VAL A 116 -10.74 -3.85 17.59
C VAL A 116 -10.80 -3.19 16.21
N VAL A 117 -11.96 -2.64 15.84
CA VAL A 117 -12.13 -1.91 14.57
C VAL A 117 -11.25 -0.67 14.54
N LEU A 118 -11.17 0.08 15.65
CA LEU A 118 -10.30 1.25 15.76
C LEU A 118 -8.81 0.87 15.65
N TYR A 119 -8.40 -0.23 16.29
CA TYR A 119 -7.03 -0.74 16.16
C TYR A 119 -6.71 -1.16 14.73
N LEU A 120 -7.61 -1.89 14.07
CA LEU A 120 -7.43 -2.31 12.68
C LEU A 120 -7.36 -1.11 11.73
N TYR A 121 -8.15 -0.07 11.99
CA TYR A 121 -8.12 1.20 11.26
C TYR A 121 -6.73 1.86 11.30
N PHE A 122 -6.20 2.13 12.50
CA PHE A 122 -4.87 2.75 12.64
C PHE A 122 -3.75 1.85 12.09
N TYR A 123 -3.88 0.54 12.28
CA TYR A 123 -2.93 -0.40 11.72
C TYR A 123 -2.94 -0.37 10.18
N THR A 124 -4.12 -0.27 9.57
CA THR A 124 -4.26 -0.17 8.10
C THR A 124 -3.57 1.09 7.57
N ILE A 125 -3.69 2.22 8.28
CA ILE A 125 -3.00 3.47 7.92
C ILE A 125 -1.48 3.34 8.04
N LEU A 126 -0.99 2.72 9.12
CA LEU A 126 0.44 2.43 9.29
C LEU A 126 0.96 1.55 8.12
N LEU A 127 0.21 0.52 7.73
CA LEU A 127 0.58 -0.35 6.61
C LEU A 127 0.56 0.40 5.27
N LEU A 128 -0.44 1.26 5.03
CA LEU A 128 -0.50 2.11 3.85
C LEU A 128 0.75 3.00 3.75
N ALA A 129 1.09 3.72 4.83
CA ALA A 129 2.26 4.58 4.86
C ALA A 129 3.57 3.80 4.75
N THR A 130 3.64 2.59 5.31
CA THR A 130 4.81 1.73 5.14
C THR A 130 4.95 1.25 3.71
N ALA A 131 3.84 0.86 3.07
CA ALA A 131 3.83 0.39 1.71
C ALA A 131 4.34 1.45 0.72
N THR A 132 4.09 2.75 0.93
CA THR A 132 4.64 3.80 0.05
C THR A 132 6.17 3.80 0.00
N PHE A 133 6.85 3.53 1.11
CA PHE A 133 8.31 3.33 1.14
C PHE A 133 8.74 2.10 0.34
N TYR A 134 7.95 1.03 0.38
CA TYR A 134 8.23 -0.17 -0.40
C TYR A 134 7.82 -0.09 -1.88
N ILE A 135 7.04 0.91 -2.28
CA ILE A 135 6.79 1.22 -3.69
C ILE A 135 8.04 1.87 -4.33
N ALA A 136 8.78 2.69 -3.59
CA ALA A 136 10.02 3.32 -4.07
C ALA A 136 11.11 2.29 -4.46
N PRO A 137 12.16 2.66 -5.22
CA PRO A 137 13.27 1.77 -5.53
C PRO A 137 13.98 1.20 -4.29
N ARG A 138 14.48 -0.04 -4.38
CA ARG A 138 15.06 -0.76 -3.22
C ARG A 138 16.25 -0.05 -2.57
N HIS A 139 17.10 0.62 -3.36
CA HIS A 139 18.31 1.30 -2.89
C HIS A 139 18.10 2.79 -2.60
N SER A 140 16.85 3.27 -2.74
CA SER A 140 16.47 4.64 -2.44
C SER A 140 15.08 4.66 -1.81
N ARG A 141 14.92 3.89 -0.74
CA ARG A 141 13.63 3.76 -0.01
C ARG A 141 13.20 5.09 0.60
N GLU A 142 14.13 6.01 0.85
CA GLU A 142 13.87 7.38 1.28
C GLU A 142 12.95 8.14 0.32
N LEU A 143 12.94 7.81 -0.97
CA LEU A 143 12.01 8.40 -1.96
C LEU A 143 10.55 8.02 -1.70
N GLY A 144 10.31 6.99 -0.87
CA GLY A 144 9.00 6.67 -0.33
C GLY A 144 8.32 7.82 0.39
N PHE A 145 9.12 8.62 1.08
CA PHE A 145 8.64 9.82 1.76
C PHE A 145 8.02 10.82 0.78
N LEU A 146 8.54 10.94 -0.45
CA LEU A 146 7.94 11.78 -1.49
C LEU A 146 6.60 11.22 -1.96
N ILE A 147 6.48 9.90 -2.13
CA ILE A 147 5.20 9.27 -2.50
C ILE A 147 4.17 9.54 -1.41
N PHE A 148 4.53 9.28 -0.14
CA PHE A 148 3.67 9.56 1.00
C PHE A 148 3.29 11.05 1.10
N GLY A 149 4.27 11.95 1.00
CA GLY A 149 4.06 13.39 1.10
C GLY A 149 3.15 13.92 -0.01
N MET A 150 3.36 13.49 -1.25
CA MET A 150 2.47 13.86 -2.37
C MET A 150 1.05 13.36 -2.16
N THR A 151 0.85 12.11 -1.72
CA THR A 151 -0.52 11.60 -1.55
C THR A 151 -1.20 12.17 -0.31
N PHE A 152 -0.51 12.22 0.83
CA PHE A 152 -1.10 12.59 2.12
C PHE A 152 -1.25 14.11 2.33
N SER A 153 -0.53 14.93 1.55
CA SER A 153 -0.74 16.38 1.54
C SER A 153 -2.07 16.78 0.89
N MET A 154 -2.67 15.89 0.10
CA MET A 154 -3.89 16.18 -0.65
C MET A 154 -5.14 16.02 0.21
N PRO A 155 -6.02 17.04 0.28
CA PRO A 155 -7.23 17.00 1.10
C PRO A 155 -8.17 15.82 0.78
N LEU A 156 -8.47 15.54 -0.50
CA LEU A 156 -9.38 14.44 -0.84
C LEU A 156 -8.78 13.09 -0.45
N PHE A 157 -7.45 12.92 -0.58
CA PHE A 157 -6.82 11.68 -0.14
C PHE A 157 -7.04 11.42 1.36
N ARG A 158 -7.00 12.49 2.18
CA ARG A 158 -7.29 12.38 3.62
C ARG A 158 -8.76 12.09 3.90
N GLU A 159 -9.69 12.57 3.06
CA GLU A 159 -11.11 12.20 3.18
C GLU A 159 -11.33 10.70 2.92
N PHE A 160 -10.62 10.11 1.95
CA PHE A 160 -10.69 8.66 1.73
C PHE A 160 -10.17 7.84 2.92
N MET A 161 -9.30 8.40 3.77
CA MET A 161 -8.86 7.74 5.01
C MET A 161 -10.00 7.56 6.01
N ASN A 162 -11.11 8.28 5.87
CA ASN A 162 -12.30 8.13 6.70
C ASN A 162 -13.41 7.33 6.00
N SER A 163 -13.08 6.61 4.93
CA SER A 163 -14.03 5.84 4.13
C SER A 163 -13.61 4.38 3.99
N THR A 164 -14.57 3.55 3.58
CA THR A 164 -14.38 2.17 3.12
C THR A 164 -13.29 1.99 2.06
N GLU A 165 -12.95 3.03 1.30
CA GLU A 165 -11.84 2.98 0.33
C GLU A 165 -10.49 2.76 1.00
N LEU A 166 -10.30 3.16 2.27
CA LEU A 166 -9.02 3.01 2.97
C LEU A 166 -8.46 1.58 2.87
N VAL A 167 -9.31 0.57 3.06
CA VAL A 167 -8.92 -0.84 2.96
C VAL A 167 -8.44 -1.17 1.55
N GLY A 168 -9.15 -0.70 0.52
CA GLY A 168 -8.77 -0.88 -0.88
C GLY A 168 -7.49 -0.15 -1.25
N ILE A 169 -7.31 1.10 -0.79
CA ILE A 169 -6.13 1.93 -1.02
C ILE A 169 -4.90 1.30 -0.34
N ALA A 170 -5.06 0.84 0.91
CA ALA A 170 -3.99 0.16 1.65
C ALA A 170 -3.62 -1.17 1.00
N ALA A 171 -4.60 -2.00 0.66
CA ALA A 171 -4.36 -3.26 -0.05
C ALA A 171 -3.68 -3.02 -1.40
N PHE A 172 -4.11 -2.00 -2.15
CA PHE A 172 -3.50 -1.64 -3.43
C PHE A 172 -2.06 -1.16 -3.27
N SER A 173 -1.80 -0.29 -2.30
CA SER A 173 -0.45 0.15 -1.97
C SER A 173 0.46 -1.03 -1.60
N ILE A 174 -0.03 -1.98 -0.78
CA ILE A 174 0.67 -3.22 -0.45
C ILE A 174 0.91 -4.06 -1.71
N THR A 175 -0.08 -4.23 -2.58
CA THR A 175 0.07 -4.95 -3.86
C THR A 175 1.13 -4.30 -4.74
N LEU A 176 1.16 -2.97 -4.84
CA LEU A 176 2.17 -2.24 -5.59
C LEU A 176 3.56 -2.40 -4.96
N ALA A 177 3.68 -2.30 -3.63
CA ALA A 177 4.91 -2.47 -2.88
C ALA A 177 5.50 -3.87 -3.04
N LEU A 178 4.66 -4.89 -2.91
CA LEU A 178 5.01 -6.29 -3.12
C LEU A 178 5.43 -6.50 -4.57
N SER A 179 4.58 -6.14 -5.55
CA SER A 179 4.91 -6.24 -6.99
C SER A 179 6.23 -5.54 -7.35
N SER A 180 6.48 -4.42 -6.71
CA SER A 180 7.69 -3.62 -6.90
C SER A 180 8.95 -4.21 -6.28
N SER A 181 8.79 -5.06 -5.27
CA SER A 181 9.89 -5.64 -4.47
C SER A 181 10.09 -7.14 -4.72
N PHE A 182 9.11 -7.81 -5.33
CA PHE A 182 8.98 -9.27 -5.49
C PHE A 182 10.09 -9.97 -6.28
N PHE A 183 10.77 -9.23 -7.16
CA PHE A 183 11.57 -9.85 -8.22
C PHE A 183 13.06 -10.00 -7.91
N SER A 184 13.47 -9.65 -6.69
CA SER A 184 14.84 -9.83 -6.19
C SER A 184 14.96 -11.08 -5.33
N TYR A 185 15.71 -12.07 -5.81
CA TYR A 185 16.28 -13.26 -5.15
C TYR A 185 15.70 -13.75 -3.80
N SER A 186 15.15 -14.97 -3.80
CA SER A 186 15.04 -15.85 -2.63
C SER A 186 14.69 -17.30 -3.01
N GLY A 187 14.84 -18.26 -2.10
CA GLY A 187 14.52 -19.68 -2.30
C GLY A 187 13.02 -19.97 -2.55
N PRO A 188 12.66 -21.22 -2.92
CA PRO A 188 11.31 -21.57 -3.38
C PRO A 188 10.21 -21.28 -2.34
N LEU A 189 10.41 -21.64 -1.07
CA LEU A 189 9.44 -21.41 0.01
C LEU A 189 9.06 -19.94 0.14
N ARG A 190 10.06 -19.07 0.04
CA ARG A 190 9.88 -17.66 0.25
C ARG A 190 9.20 -16.98 -0.94
N ALA A 191 9.56 -17.39 -2.15
CA ALA A 191 8.83 -16.97 -3.35
C ALA A 191 7.36 -17.40 -3.30
N GLY A 192 7.08 -18.58 -2.71
CA GLY A 192 5.72 -19.05 -2.44
C GLY A 192 4.96 -18.14 -1.48
N LEU A 193 5.53 -17.87 -0.29
CA LEU A 193 4.90 -16.98 0.71
C LEU A 193 4.66 -15.57 0.17
N GLU A 194 5.66 -14.99 -0.50
CA GLU A 194 5.50 -13.70 -1.17
C GLU A 194 4.34 -13.80 -2.18
N GLY A 195 4.33 -14.83 -3.04
CA GLY A 195 3.27 -15.13 -4.03
C GLY A 195 1.87 -15.15 -3.45
N VAL A 196 1.71 -15.84 -2.31
CA VAL A 196 0.44 -15.93 -1.57
C VAL A 196 0.04 -14.57 -1.01
N LEU A 197 0.97 -13.84 -0.38
CA LEU A 197 0.69 -12.51 0.19
C LEU A 197 0.28 -11.51 -0.90
N LEU A 198 0.95 -11.54 -2.06
CA LEU A 198 0.55 -10.72 -3.20
C LEU A 198 -0.85 -11.11 -3.68
N ALA A 199 -1.15 -12.41 -3.82
CA ALA A 199 -2.48 -12.85 -4.23
C ALA A 199 -3.56 -12.41 -3.24
N ILE A 200 -3.35 -12.59 -1.93
CA ILE A 200 -4.27 -12.12 -0.89
C ILE A 200 -4.49 -10.62 -1.00
N SER A 201 -3.42 -9.82 -1.08
CA SER A 201 -3.54 -8.37 -1.22
C SER A 201 -4.33 -7.98 -2.48
N THR A 202 -4.02 -8.59 -3.63
CA THR A 202 -4.72 -8.33 -4.90
C THR A 202 -6.19 -8.73 -4.82
N VAL A 203 -6.54 -9.82 -4.16
CA VAL A 203 -7.93 -10.25 -3.97
C VAL A 203 -8.71 -9.29 -3.09
N ILE A 204 -8.08 -8.71 -2.05
CA ILE A 204 -8.68 -7.62 -1.27
C ILE A 204 -8.88 -6.38 -2.15
N VAL A 205 -7.96 -6.06 -3.07
CA VAL A 205 -8.20 -4.97 -4.02
C VAL A 205 -9.36 -5.32 -4.97
N PHE A 206 -9.48 -6.56 -5.45
CA PHE A 206 -10.59 -6.98 -6.30
C PHE A 206 -11.94 -6.81 -5.59
N SER A 207 -12.02 -7.19 -4.31
CA SER A 207 -13.28 -7.07 -3.57
C SER A 207 -13.75 -5.63 -3.43
N VAL A 208 -12.84 -4.65 -3.39
CA VAL A 208 -13.19 -3.22 -3.39
C VAL A 208 -13.40 -2.69 -4.82
N ARG A 209 -12.52 -3.05 -5.75
CA ARG A 209 -12.44 -2.49 -7.11
C ARG A 209 -12.21 -3.56 -8.18
N PRO A 210 -13.23 -3.91 -8.98
CA PRO A 210 -13.10 -4.90 -10.05
C PRO A 210 -12.03 -4.55 -11.11
N ILE A 211 -11.82 -3.24 -11.38
CA ILE A 211 -10.79 -2.77 -12.34
C ILE A 211 -9.38 -3.24 -11.98
N ALA A 212 -9.14 -3.59 -10.70
CA ALA A 212 -7.86 -4.12 -10.27
C ALA A 212 -7.49 -5.44 -10.94
N VAL A 213 -8.41 -6.15 -11.63
CA VAL A 213 -8.10 -7.32 -12.48
C VAL A 213 -6.98 -7.06 -13.50
N LEU A 214 -6.74 -5.78 -13.82
CA LEU A 214 -5.66 -5.33 -14.69
C LEU A 214 -4.26 -5.43 -14.04
N ILE A 215 -4.17 -5.60 -12.72
CA ILE A 215 -2.90 -5.81 -12.00
C ILE A 215 -2.20 -7.11 -12.43
N PRO A 216 -2.85 -8.31 -12.38
CA PRO A 216 -2.27 -9.52 -12.97
C PRO A 216 -1.87 -9.34 -14.43
N VAL A 217 -2.70 -8.68 -15.25
CA VAL A 217 -2.41 -8.44 -16.68
C VAL A 217 -1.14 -7.60 -16.83
N ALA A 218 -1.05 -6.49 -16.10
CA ALA A 218 0.13 -5.63 -16.08
C ALA A 218 1.39 -6.40 -15.67
N LEU A 219 1.29 -7.25 -14.64
CA LEU A 219 2.40 -8.10 -14.19
C LEU A 219 2.87 -9.08 -15.27
N ILE A 220 1.95 -9.73 -16.00
CA ILE A 220 2.29 -10.65 -17.10
C ILE A 220 3.04 -9.91 -18.22
N LEU A 221 2.58 -8.72 -18.58
CA LEU A 221 3.16 -7.94 -19.67
C LEU A 221 4.53 -7.36 -19.32
N THR A 222 4.74 -6.99 -18.05
CA THR A 222 5.93 -6.22 -17.63
C THR A 222 7.02 -7.07 -16.98
N PHE A 223 6.68 -8.24 -16.44
CA PHE A 223 7.63 -9.19 -15.84
C PHE A 223 7.65 -10.52 -16.60
N PRO A 224 8.75 -10.85 -17.30
CA PRO A 224 8.82 -12.08 -18.09
C PRO A 224 8.81 -13.33 -17.18
N ARG A 225 8.05 -14.33 -17.64
CA ARG A 225 7.65 -15.60 -16.99
C ARG A 225 8.77 -16.29 -16.18
N LYS A 226 8.94 -15.90 -14.92
CA LYS A 226 9.62 -16.75 -13.93
C LYS A 226 8.61 -17.77 -13.42
N LYS A 227 8.99 -19.06 -13.29
CA LYS A 227 8.12 -20.14 -12.76
C LYS A 227 7.43 -19.79 -11.43
N ARG A 228 7.98 -18.83 -10.70
CA ARG A 228 7.49 -18.29 -9.42
C ARG A 228 6.20 -17.47 -9.54
N ASN A 229 5.92 -16.90 -10.71
CA ASN A 229 4.73 -16.08 -10.93
C ASN A 229 3.47 -16.94 -11.15
N PHE A 230 3.62 -18.24 -11.44
CA PHE A 230 2.46 -19.10 -11.70
C PHE A 230 1.56 -19.26 -10.48
N LEU A 231 2.13 -19.31 -9.27
CA LEU A 231 1.32 -19.41 -8.05
C LEU A 231 0.43 -18.18 -7.89
N TYR A 232 1.00 -16.98 -8.01
CA TYR A 232 0.22 -15.73 -7.99
C TYR A 232 -0.81 -15.68 -9.13
N LEU A 233 -0.41 -16.04 -10.35
CA LEU A 233 -1.28 -16.02 -11.53
C LEU A 233 -2.39 -17.09 -11.48
N ALA A 234 -2.26 -18.13 -10.66
CA ALA A 234 -3.33 -19.06 -10.38
C ALA A 234 -4.24 -18.55 -9.25
N LEU A 235 -3.64 -18.11 -8.13
CA LEU A 235 -4.35 -17.69 -6.93
C LEU A 235 -5.16 -16.40 -7.13
N ALA A 236 -4.63 -15.41 -7.85
CA ALA A 236 -5.34 -14.14 -8.03
C ALA A 236 -6.63 -14.31 -8.85
N PRO A 237 -6.64 -14.92 -10.06
CA PRO A 237 -7.89 -15.20 -10.77
C PRO A 237 -8.83 -16.13 -10.00
N ALA A 238 -8.33 -17.16 -9.33
CA ALA A 238 -9.16 -18.03 -8.49
C ALA A 238 -9.83 -17.23 -7.35
N GLY A 239 -9.10 -16.34 -6.70
CA GLY A 239 -9.63 -15.45 -5.68
C GLY A 239 -10.64 -14.44 -6.22
N PHE A 240 -10.42 -13.90 -7.44
CA PHE A 240 -11.41 -13.06 -8.13
C PHE A 240 -12.74 -13.82 -8.33
N LEU A 241 -12.66 -15.04 -8.85
CA LEU A 241 -13.85 -15.88 -9.05
C LEU A 241 -14.52 -16.23 -7.73
N MET A 242 -13.75 -16.45 -6.65
CA MET A 242 -14.30 -16.68 -5.31
C MET A 242 -15.03 -15.46 -4.77
N VAL A 243 -14.48 -14.25 -4.95
CA VAL A 243 -15.13 -12.99 -4.58
C VAL A 243 -16.44 -12.82 -5.35
N GLN A 244 -16.41 -13.08 -6.66
CA GLN A 244 -17.59 -12.98 -7.51
C GLN A 244 -18.69 -13.99 -7.12
N LYS A 245 -18.33 -15.27 -6.96
CA LYS A 245 -19.27 -16.36 -6.65
C LYS A 245 -19.95 -16.19 -5.30
N ASN A 246 -19.19 -15.79 -4.29
CA ASN A 246 -19.68 -15.68 -2.91
C ASN A 246 -20.20 -14.27 -2.58
N GLY A 247 -20.23 -13.35 -3.55
CA GLY A 247 -20.68 -11.97 -3.34
C GLY A 247 -19.84 -11.22 -2.28
N LEU A 248 -18.55 -11.52 -2.17
CA LEU A 248 -17.64 -10.91 -1.17
C LEU A 248 -17.15 -9.51 -1.59
N TRP A 249 -17.97 -8.80 -2.36
CA TRP A 249 -17.68 -7.42 -2.77
C TRP A 249 -17.81 -6.50 -1.57
N LEU A 250 -16.72 -5.79 -1.29
CA LEU A 250 -16.72 -4.61 -0.45
C LEU A 250 -17.37 -3.52 -1.29
N ARG A 251 -18.46 -2.91 -0.79
CA ARG A 251 -19.18 -1.87 -1.54
C ARG A 251 -18.90 -0.53 -0.90
N PRO A 252 -17.74 0.09 -1.20
CA PRO A 252 -17.40 1.30 -0.52
C PRO A 252 -18.41 2.41 -0.80
N LYS A 253 -18.76 3.17 0.24
CA LYS A 253 -19.58 4.39 0.09
C LYS A 253 -18.72 5.40 -0.64
N PHE A 254 -19.04 5.61 -1.91
CA PHE A 254 -18.26 6.48 -2.77
C PHE A 254 -18.41 7.94 -2.33
N VAL A 255 -17.27 8.62 -2.19
CA VAL A 255 -17.22 10.08 -2.06
C VAL A 255 -17.13 10.65 -3.48
N PRO A 256 -18.21 11.26 -4.03
CA PRO A 256 -18.16 11.85 -5.35
C PRO A 256 -17.08 12.91 -5.42
N VAL A 257 -16.13 12.72 -6.35
CA VAL A 257 -15.05 13.67 -6.59
C VAL A 257 -15.41 14.56 -7.78
N PRO A 258 -15.61 15.88 -7.57
CA PRO A 258 -15.74 16.83 -8.66
C PRO A 258 -14.49 16.79 -9.55
N LEU A 259 -14.67 16.94 -10.86
CA LEU A 259 -13.55 16.85 -11.80
C LEU A 259 -12.50 17.93 -11.54
N GLU A 260 -12.96 19.13 -11.17
CA GLU A 260 -12.11 20.27 -10.84
C GLU A 260 -11.18 19.97 -9.66
N ASP A 261 -11.73 19.46 -8.56
CA ASP A 261 -10.94 19.08 -7.38
C ASP A 261 -9.95 17.96 -7.69
N ALA A 262 -10.36 16.98 -8.49
CA ALA A 262 -9.46 15.91 -8.93
C ALA A 262 -8.29 16.45 -9.77
N ILE A 263 -8.55 17.35 -10.71
CA ILE A 263 -7.52 17.95 -11.57
C ILE A 263 -6.54 18.76 -10.72
N ILE A 264 -7.04 19.60 -9.81
CA ILE A 264 -6.21 20.43 -8.91
C ILE A 264 -5.28 19.53 -8.08
N GLN A 265 -5.80 18.42 -7.56
CA GLN A 265 -5.00 17.51 -6.74
C GLN A 265 -4.02 16.68 -7.57
N LEU A 266 -4.39 16.26 -8.78
CA LEU A 266 -3.47 15.58 -9.68
C LEU A 266 -2.39 16.51 -10.26
N LEU A 267 -2.55 17.83 -10.16
CA LEU A 267 -1.67 18.80 -10.80
C LEU A 267 -0.21 18.62 -10.37
N LEU A 268 0.08 18.57 -9.06
CA LEU A 268 1.45 18.46 -8.55
C LEU A 268 2.18 17.19 -9.05
N PRO A 269 1.65 15.96 -8.84
CA PRO A 269 2.35 14.76 -9.31
C PRO A 269 2.39 14.69 -10.85
N THR A 270 1.39 15.24 -11.54
CA THR A 270 1.37 15.29 -13.01
C THR A 270 2.42 16.27 -13.55
N LEU A 271 2.57 17.46 -12.96
CA LEU A 271 3.60 18.42 -13.33
C LEU A 271 5.00 17.83 -13.10
N LEU A 272 5.22 17.15 -11.97
CA LEU A 272 6.48 16.46 -11.72
C LEU A 272 6.74 15.38 -12.76
N PHE A 273 5.72 14.59 -13.11
CA PHE A 273 5.81 13.58 -14.17
C PHE A 273 6.17 14.21 -15.52
N ILE A 274 5.48 15.28 -15.93
CA ILE A 274 5.70 16.00 -17.18
C ILE A 274 7.11 16.60 -17.21
N TYR A 275 7.52 17.27 -16.14
CA TYR A 275 8.85 17.88 -16.02
C TYR A 275 9.97 16.85 -16.24
N LEU A 276 9.87 15.69 -15.58
CA LEU A 276 10.84 14.60 -15.75
C LEU A 276 10.78 14.02 -17.15
N PHE A 277 9.57 13.84 -17.70
CA PHE A 277 9.39 13.27 -19.03
C PHE A 277 9.99 14.15 -20.12
N ILE A 278 9.76 15.46 -20.08
CA ILE A 278 10.31 16.42 -21.06
C ILE A 278 11.82 16.57 -20.86
N GLY A 279 12.25 16.90 -19.63
CA GLY A 279 13.64 17.25 -19.35
C GLY A 279 14.62 16.09 -19.43
N LYS A 280 14.15 14.85 -19.23
CA LYS A 280 15.00 13.64 -19.19
C LYS A 280 14.51 12.53 -20.13
N SER A 281 13.74 12.89 -21.16
CA SER A 281 13.15 11.96 -22.14
C SER A 281 14.12 10.92 -22.72
N LYS A 282 15.36 11.31 -23.03
CA LYS A 282 16.39 10.38 -23.56
C LYS A 282 16.79 9.31 -22.54
N ALA A 283 17.00 9.70 -21.28
CA ALA A 283 17.34 8.77 -20.19
C ALA A 283 16.16 7.83 -19.87
N ILE A 284 14.94 8.38 -19.90
CA ILE A 284 13.69 7.62 -19.71
C ILE A 284 13.51 6.59 -20.84
N LYS A 285 13.68 7.00 -22.11
CA LYS A 285 13.61 6.09 -23.27
C LYS A 285 14.68 4.98 -23.19
N ALA A 286 15.91 5.33 -22.83
CA ALA A 286 16.99 4.35 -22.68
C ALA A 286 16.72 3.37 -21.52
N GLY A 287 16.21 3.87 -20.39
CA GLY A 287 15.78 3.06 -19.26
C GLY A 287 14.64 2.11 -19.66
N LEU A 288 13.52 2.65 -20.14
CA LEU A 288 12.32 1.87 -20.49
C LEU A 288 12.56 0.83 -21.58
N ARG A 289 13.36 1.15 -22.62
CA ARG A 289 13.64 0.22 -23.72
C ARG A 289 14.39 -1.02 -23.27
N ASN A 290 15.24 -0.90 -22.24
CA ASN A 290 16.08 -1.99 -21.73
C ASN A 290 15.60 -2.57 -20.38
N THR A 291 14.64 -1.93 -19.70
CA THR A 291 14.14 -2.43 -18.41
C THR A 291 12.84 -3.21 -18.57
N ARG A 292 12.89 -4.51 -18.22
CA ARG A 292 11.71 -5.26 -17.76
C ARG A 292 11.68 -5.13 -16.23
N GLY A 293 10.54 -4.79 -15.64
CA GLY A 293 10.53 -4.57 -14.19
C GLY A 293 9.39 -3.71 -13.63
N PRO A 294 9.57 -3.22 -12.38
CA PRO A 294 8.53 -2.48 -11.66
C PRO A 294 8.16 -1.11 -12.26
N THR A 295 9.09 -0.42 -12.92
CA THR A 295 8.80 0.91 -13.48
C THR A 295 7.87 0.82 -14.70
N PRO A 296 8.10 -0.05 -15.70
CA PRO A 296 7.11 -0.32 -16.74
C PRO A 296 5.76 -0.79 -16.20
N PHE A 297 5.76 -1.62 -15.14
CA PHE A 297 4.54 -2.08 -14.48
C PHE A 297 3.70 -0.92 -13.95
N LEU A 298 4.31 0.00 -13.20
CA LEU A 298 3.62 1.17 -12.67
C LEU A 298 3.18 2.14 -13.76
N LEU A 299 3.98 2.34 -14.80
CA LEU A 299 3.60 3.17 -15.95
C LEU A 299 2.38 2.61 -16.69
N PHE A 300 2.37 1.30 -16.94
CA PHE A 300 1.22 0.64 -17.56
C PHE A 300 -0.04 0.80 -16.70
N LEU A 301 0.05 0.53 -15.39
CA LEU A 301 -1.09 0.73 -14.49
C LEU A 301 -1.52 2.19 -14.44
N THR A 302 -0.60 3.14 -14.43
CA THR A 302 -0.91 4.58 -14.44
C THR A 302 -1.70 4.95 -15.69
N ALA A 303 -1.28 4.49 -16.87
CA ALA A 303 -1.98 4.75 -18.12
C ALA A 303 -3.40 4.14 -18.10
N VAL A 304 -3.53 2.89 -17.66
CA VAL A 304 -4.80 2.19 -17.57
C VAL A 304 -5.77 2.85 -16.59
N TYR A 305 -5.29 3.22 -15.40
CA TYR A 305 -6.10 3.92 -14.40
C TYR A 305 -6.38 5.37 -14.80
N ALA A 306 -5.52 6.03 -15.56
CA ALA A 306 -5.83 7.35 -16.11
C ALA A 306 -6.97 7.27 -17.12
N ILE A 307 -6.97 6.27 -18.00
CA ILE A 307 -8.09 6.01 -18.92
C ILE A 307 -9.35 5.64 -18.14
N GLY A 308 -9.24 4.73 -17.16
CA GLY A 308 -10.36 4.33 -16.30
C GLY A 308 -10.98 5.52 -15.57
N PHE A 309 -10.16 6.49 -15.15
CA PHE A 309 -10.62 7.66 -14.39
C PHE A 309 -11.54 8.58 -15.20
N VAL A 310 -11.40 8.59 -16.54
CA VAL A 310 -12.31 9.31 -17.44
C VAL A 310 -13.72 8.74 -17.36
N TYR A 311 -13.85 7.41 -17.20
CA TYR A 311 -15.13 6.71 -17.13
C TYR A 311 -15.68 6.58 -15.71
N ASP A 312 -14.79 6.35 -14.75
CA ASP A 312 -15.11 6.11 -13.36
C ASP A 312 -14.15 6.88 -12.45
N ARG A 313 -14.61 8.02 -11.93
CA ARG A 313 -13.83 8.88 -11.04
C ARG A 313 -13.54 8.26 -9.68
N THR A 314 -14.23 7.17 -9.35
CA THR A 314 -14.08 6.51 -8.07
C THR A 314 -12.70 5.86 -7.88
N ILE A 315 -11.95 5.68 -8.97
CA ILE A 315 -10.59 5.14 -8.93
C ILE A 315 -9.51 6.20 -8.65
N PHE A 316 -9.92 7.44 -8.41
CA PHE A 316 -9.03 8.57 -8.11
C PHE A 316 -7.92 8.27 -7.09
N PRO A 317 -8.18 7.73 -5.88
CA PRO A 317 -7.11 7.55 -4.89
C PRO A 317 -6.05 6.52 -5.36
N TYR A 318 -6.44 5.55 -6.18
CA TYR A 318 -5.54 4.58 -6.80
C TYR A 318 -4.68 5.21 -7.88
N LEU A 319 -5.30 6.02 -8.75
CA LEU A 319 -4.59 6.81 -9.76
C LEU A 319 -3.60 7.78 -9.10
N LEU A 320 -4.00 8.44 -8.01
CA LEU A 320 -3.17 9.37 -7.28
C LEU A 320 -1.90 8.70 -6.71
N LEU A 321 -2.04 7.52 -6.12
CA LEU A 321 -0.90 6.71 -5.67
C LEU A 321 0.04 6.35 -6.85
N LEU A 322 -0.54 5.93 -7.98
CA LEU A 322 0.22 5.56 -9.17
C LEU A 322 1.01 6.75 -9.75
N ILE A 323 0.35 7.87 -10.02
CA ILE A 323 0.97 9.09 -10.57
C ILE A 323 1.98 9.72 -9.59
N SER A 324 1.83 9.50 -8.28
CA SER A 324 2.84 9.92 -7.29
C SER A 324 4.04 8.96 -7.24
N SER A 325 3.83 7.67 -7.53
CA SER A 325 4.88 6.64 -7.50
C SER A 325 5.77 6.59 -8.74
N VAL A 326 5.23 6.89 -9.92
CA VAL A 326 5.97 6.82 -11.18
C VAL A 326 7.12 7.84 -11.23
N PRO A 327 6.90 9.13 -10.93
CA PRO A 327 7.96 10.15 -10.95
C PRO A 327 9.13 9.80 -10.03
N THR A 328 8.86 9.31 -8.81
CA THR A 328 9.91 8.97 -7.84
C THR A 328 10.83 7.85 -8.35
N ARG A 329 10.27 6.86 -9.05
CA ARG A 329 11.07 5.81 -9.70
C ARG A 329 11.85 6.31 -10.91
N ILE A 330 11.30 7.24 -11.68
CA ILE A 330 12.00 7.89 -12.79
C ILE A 330 13.20 8.70 -12.28
N ILE A 331 13.02 9.48 -11.20
CA ILE A 331 14.11 10.25 -10.55
C ILE A 331 15.29 9.33 -10.22
N TYR A 332 15.03 8.19 -9.61
CA TYR A 332 16.08 7.21 -9.29
C TYR A 332 16.78 6.68 -10.54
N GLN A 333 16.03 6.33 -11.60
CA GLN A 333 16.61 5.83 -12.84
C GLN A 333 17.52 6.88 -13.50
N VAL A 334 17.08 8.14 -13.56
CA VAL A 334 17.87 9.25 -14.08
C VAL A 334 19.15 9.43 -13.28
N ARG A 335 19.05 9.49 -11.94
CA ARG A 335 20.22 9.61 -11.04
C ARG A 335 21.22 8.48 -11.25
N THR A 336 20.73 7.25 -11.46
CA THR A 336 21.59 6.07 -11.66
C THR A 336 22.33 6.14 -13.00
N LEU A 337 21.65 6.57 -14.07
CA LEU A 337 22.24 6.74 -15.39
C LEU A 337 23.28 7.87 -15.43
N GLU A 338 23.01 8.99 -14.75
CA GLU A 338 23.95 10.10 -14.62
C GLU A 338 25.22 9.66 -13.87
N LYS A 339 25.09 8.94 -12.76
CA LYS A 339 26.25 8.37 -12.04
C LYS A 339 27.08 7.41 -12.89
N GLY A 340 26.43 6.53 -13.66
CA GLY A 340 27.12 5.58 -14.54
C GLY A 340 27.87 6.26 -15.69
N THR A 341 27.32 7.33 -16.25
CA THR A 341 27.97 8.11 -17.32
C THR A 341 29.11 8.99 -16.81
N THR A 342 29.04 9.49 -15.57
CA THR A 342 30.17 10.17 -14.93
C THR A 342 31.30 9.20 -14.57
N GLY A 343 31.00 8.01 -14.04
CA GLY A 343 32.01 6.99 -13.73
C GLY A 343 32.77 6.48 -14.97
N ALA A 344 32.05 6.28 -16.07
CA ALA A 344 32.66 5.92 -17.36
C ALA A 344 33.52 7.04 -17.96
N ARG A 345 33.23 8.32 -17.65
CA ARG A 345 34.07 9.46 -18.07
C ARG A 345 35.30 9.67 -17.19
N THR A 346 35.27 9.24 -15.93
CA THR A 346 36.41 9.36 -15.01
C THR A 346 37.32 8.14 -14.98
N GLY A 347 37.04 7.09 -15.76
CA GLY A 347 37.93 5.93 -15.91
C GLY A 347 38.12 5.10 -14.64
N VAL A 348 37.21 5.21 -13.66
CA VAL A 348 37.26 4.44 -12.41
C VAL A 348 36.31 3.25 -12.57
N TYR A 349 36.86 2.08 -12.91
CA TYR A 349 36.18 0.79 -12.86
C TYR A 349 36.45 0.11 -11.53
#